data_AF-A0A382FL49-F1
#
_entry.id   AF-A0A382FL49-F1
#
_cell.length_a   1.000
_cell.length_b   1.000
_cell.length_c   1.000
_cell.angle_alpha   90.00
_cell.angle_beta   90.00
_cell.angle_gamma   90.00
#
_symmetry.space_group_name_H-M   'P 1'
#
loop_
_entity.id
_entity.type
_entity.pdbx_description
1 polymer ?
#
loop_
_entity_poly.entity_id
_entity_poly.type
_entity_poly.pdbx_seq_one_letter_code
_entity_poly.pdbx_strand_id
1 'polypeptide(L)'
;MNKTLSIVTLFVLAAVPQNSLAQNPPCWAVNPPDFQFNASVSGVLIFNGVESTDSTDIIAAFVGGECRGVKTDGLYFPPSEHWIFGLTIYGNISGEVITFKAYDASAGLV
;
A
#
# COMPACT_ATOMS: atom_id res chain seq x y z
N MET A 1 5.63 -11.18 -46.76
CA MET A 1 5.56 -11.62 -45.35
C MET A 1 6.09 -10.51 -44.46
N ASN A 2 5.60 -10.45 -43.22
CA ASN A 2 6.00 -9.63 -42.06
C ASN A 2 6.22 -8.11 -42.24
N LYS A 3 5.11 -7.35 -42.15
CA LYS A 3 5.10 -5.94 -41.75
C LYS A 3 5.01 -5.86 -40.21
N THR A 4 6.06 -5.42 -39.53
CA THR A 4 6.04 -5.14 -38.09
C THR A 4 5.30 -3.81 -37.83
N LEU A 5 4.25 -3.85 -37.03
CA LEU A 5 3.51 -2.67 -36.56
C LEU A 5 4.16 -2.20 -35.24
N SER A 6 4.74 -1.01 -35.22
CA SER A 6 5.20 -0.37 -33.98
C SER A 6 4.03 0.40 -33.34
N ILE A 7 3.59 -0.03 -32.16
CA ILE A 7 2.61 0.70 -31.34
C ILE A 7 3.36 1.83 -30.63
N VAL A 8 3.05 3.07 -30.98
CA VAL A 8 3.50 4.26 -30.26
C VAL A 8 2.47 4.56 -29.18
N THR A 9 2.78 4.22 -27.93
CA THR A 9 1.93 4.58 -26.78
C THR A 9 2.15 6.04 -26.44
N LEU A 10 1.14 6.88 -26.69
CA LEU A 10 1.13 8.29 -26.32
C LEU A 10 0.77 8.44 -24.83
N PHE A 11 1.75 8.74 -23.97
CA PHE A 11 1.49 9.18 -22.60
C PHE A 11 1.20 10.68 -22.61
N VAL A 12 -0.07 11.05 -22.42
CA VAL A 12 -0.44 12.46 -22.17
C VAL A 12 -0.28 12.72 -20.67
N LEU A 13 0.77 13.46 -20.30
CA LEU A 13 0.93 13.96 -18.93
C LEU A 13 0.19 15.30 -18.80
N ALA A 14 -1.06 15.26 -18.36
CA ALA A 14 -1.77 16.46 -17.96
C ALA A 14 -1.29 16.87 -16.56
N ALA A 15 -0.49 17.92 -16.45
CA ALA A 15 -0.17 18.54 -15.17
C ALA A 15 -1.43 19.24 -14.64
N VAL A 16 -2.10 18.60 -13.68
CA VAL A 16 -3.18 19.22 -12.91
C VAL A 16 -2.53 20.08 -11.81
N PRO A 17 -2.89 21.35 -11.65
CA PRO A 17 -2.36 22.16 -10.55
C PRO A 17 -2.85 21.58 -9.22
N GLN A 18 -1.97 20.89 -8.49
CA GLN A 18 -2.28 20.33 -7.16
C GLN A 18 -2.14 21.41 -6.10
N ASN A 19 -3.21 22.18 -5.89
CA ASN A 19 -3.41 22.90 -4.63
C ASN A 19 -4.35 22.06 -3.75
N SER A 20 -3.80 21.09 -3.03
CA SER A 20 -4.48 20.48 -1.88
C SER A 20 -3.45 20.22 -0.78
N LEU A 21 -3.69 20.80 0.40
CA LEU A 21 -2.93 20.47 1.61
C LEU A 21 -3.30 19.06 2.15
N ALA A 22 -4.27 18.39 1.52
CA ALA A 22 -4.51 16.97 1.66
C ALA A 22 -3.77 16.22 0.54
N GLN A 23 -2.84 15.33 0.91
CA GLN A 23 -2.30 14.38 -0.06
C GLN A 23 -3.42 13.40 -0.43
N ASN A 24 -3.53 13.05 -1.72
CA ASN A 24 -4.41 11.95 -2.10
C ASN A 24 -3.90 10.65 -1.46
N PRO A 25 -4.79 9.71 -1.08
CA PRO A 25 -4.38 8.41 -0.59
C PRO A 25 -3.36 7.77 -1.54
N PRO A 26 -2.30 7.12 -1.00
CA PRO A 26 -1.26 6.54 -1.83
C PRO A 26 -1.84 5.44 -2.74
N CYS A 27 -1.48 5.49 -4.03
CA CYS A 27 -1.82 4.44 -4.99
C CYS A 27 -0.84 3.26 -4.91
N TRP A 28 -0.61 2.72 -3.70
CA TRP A 28 0.22 1.52 -3.52
C TRP A 28 -0.51 0.29 -4.06
N ALA A 29 0.19 -0.55 -4.81
CA ALA A 29 -0.37 -1.76 -5.39
C ALA A 29 0.70 -2.85 -5.47
N VAL A 30 0.28 -4.09 -5.31
CA VAL A 30 1.11 -5.28 -5.49
C VAL A 30 0.42 -6.18 -6.52
N ASN A 31 1.21 -6.87 -7.35
CA ASN A 31 0.72 -7.89 -8.28
C ASN A 31 1.14 -9.28 -7.76
N PRO A 32 0.29 -10.01 -7.04
CA PRO A 32 0.66 -11.28 -6.40
C PRO A 32 1.31 -12.35 -7.30
N PRO A 33 0.88 -12.54 -8.58
CA PRO A 33 1.49 -13.51 -9.48
C PRO A 33 2.99 -13.33 -9.78
N ASP A 34 3.56 -12.15 -9.47
CA ASP A 34 4.99 -11.88 -9.68
C ASP A 34 5.89 -12.50 -8.58
N PHE A 35 5.28 -13.13 -7.58
CA PHE A 35 5.97 -13.62 -6.38
C PHE A 35 5.67 -15.10 -6.10
N GLN A 36 6.67 -15.82 -5.57
CA GLN A 36 6.57 -17.25 -5.27
C GLN A 36 6.25 -17.55 -3.80
N PHE A 37 6.52 -16.60 -2.90
CA PHE A 37 6.32 -16.75 -1.46
C PHE A 37 5.43 -15.64 -0.91
N ASN A 38 4.83 -15.90 0.24
CA ASN A 38 4.10 -14.89 1.00
C ASN A 38 4.26 -15.10 2.51
N ALA A 39 4.01 -14.03 3.26
CA ALA A 39 3.89 -14.01 4.70
C ALA A 39 2.67 -13.16 5.09
N SER A 40 2.10 -13.41 6.26
CA SER A 40 0.98 -12.63 6.78
C SER A 40 1.35 -12.00 8.12
N VAL A 41 0.97 -10.73 8.29
CA VAL A 41 1.14 -9.96 9.52
C VAL A 41 -0.21 -9.33 9.86
N SER A 42 -0.58 -9.35 11.14
CA SER A 42 -1.76 -8.66 11.65
C SER A 42 -1.38 -7.79 12.83
N GLY A 43 -1.93 -6.58 12.90
CA GLY A 43 -1.68 -5.65 14.00
C GLY A 43 -2.56 -4.41 13.96
N VAL A 44 -2.30 -3.48 14.87
CA VAL A 44 -2.92 -2.14 14.90
C VAL A 44 -1.96 -1.10 14.32
N LEU A 45 -2.49 0.03 13.86
CA LEU A 45 -1.68 1.18 13.45
C LEU A 45 -1.55 2.17 14.61
N ILE A 46 -0.36 2.72 14.79
CA ILE A 46 -0.07 3.72 15.83
C ILE A 46 0.60 4.91 15.15
N PHE A 47 -0.04 6.05 15.20
CA PHE A 47 0.48 7.32 14.69
C PHE A 47 0.85 8.21 15.87
N ASN A 48 2.11 8.64 15.93
CA ASN A 48 2.62 9.50 17.02
C ASN A 48 2.29 9.01 18.44
N GLY A 49 2.26 7.68 18.64
CA GLY A 49 1.95 7.06 19.93
C GLY A 49 0.46 6.88 20.23
N VAL A 50 -0.43 7.27 19.30
CA VAL A 50 -1.88 7.09 19.41
C VAL A 50 -2.33 5.98 18.47
N GLU A 51 -3.03 4.99 19.00
CA GLU A 51 -3.63 3.93 18.17
C GLU A 51 -4.72 4.52 17.26
N SER A 52 -4.70 4.12 15.99
CA SER A 52 -5.73 4.54 15.04
C SER A 52 -7.06 3.86 15.31
N THR A 53 -8.12 4.64 15.18
CA THR A 53 -9.51 4.16 15.16
C THR A 53 -10.16 4.32 13.79
N ASP A 54 -9.39 4.66 12.76
CA ASP A 54 -9.89 4.91 11.41
C ASP A 54 -9.73 3.66 10.53
N SER A 55 -10.86 3.11 10.11
CA SER A 55 -10.92 1.96 9.20
C SER A 55 -10.34 2.22 7.81
N THR A 56 -10.17 3.49 7.44
CA THR A 56 -9.76 3.92 6.09
C THR A 56 -8.27 4.20 5.98
N ASP A 57 -7.51 4.02 7.06
CA ASP A 57 -6.06 4.04 7.01
C ASP A 57 -5.51 2.92 6.13
N ILE A 58 -4.31 3.14 5.62
CA ILE A 58 -3.67 2.21 4.69
C ILE A 58 -2.32 1.79 5.26
N ILE A 59 -2.01 0.49 5.20
CA ILE A 59 -0.68 -0.04 5.52
C ILE A 59 -0.14 -0.78 4.31
N ALA A 60 1.14 -0.57 4.00
CA ALA A 60 1.83 -1.29 2.94
C ALA A 60 3.23 -1.72 3.36
N ALA A 61 3.65 -2.85 2.83
CA ALA A 61 5.00 -3.39 2.97
C ALA A 61 5.79 -3.15 1.68
N PHE A 62 7.06 -2.81 1.83
CA PHE A 62 7.97 -2.53 0.73
C PHE A 62 9.27 -3.29 0.86
N VAL A 63 9.83 -3.70 -0.27
CA VAL A 63 11.25 -4.09 -0.39
C VAL A 63 11.92 -3.05 -1.27
N GLY A 64 12.77 -2.22 -0.68
CA GLY A 64 13.27 -1.01 -1.35
C GLY A 64 12.13 -0.06 -1.73
N GLY A 65 11.89 0.10 -3.03
CA GLY A 65 10.81 0.93 -3.58
C GLY A 65 9.57 0.17 -4.05
N GLU A 66 9.61 -1.17 -4.06
CA GLU A 66 8.54 -2.00 -4.60
C GLU A 66 7.53 -2.37 -3.52
N CYS A 67 6.25 -2.10 -3.76
CA CYS A 67 5.17 -2.51 -2.86
C CYS A 67 5.00 -4.03 -2.94
N ARG A 68 5.13 -4.69 -1.79
CA ARG A 68 5.01 -6.13 -1.61
C ARG A 68 3.72 -6.54 -0.90
N GLY A 69 2.87 -5.60 -0.55
CA GLY A 69 1.60 -5.86 0.13
C GLY A 69 0.94 -4.54 0.47
N VAL A 70 -0.38 -4.48 0.37
CA VAL A 70 -1.17 -3.31 0.77
C VAL A 70 -2.50 -3.77 1.38
N LYS A 71 -2.94 -3.07 2.44
CA LYS A 71 -4.25 -3.24 3.07
C LYS A 71 -4.85 -1.86 3.28
N THR A 72 -6.07 -1.65 2.79
CA THR A 72 -6.76 -0.34 2.73
C THR A 72 -8.01 -0.28 3.59
N ASP A 73 -8.25 -1.33 4.38
CA ASP A 73 -9.45 -1.49 5.20
C ASP A 73 -9.07 -2.17 6.52
N GLY A 74 -9.28 -1.46 7.62
CA GLY A 74 -9.18 -2.02 8.96
C GLY A 74 -10.43 -2.86 9.29
N LEU A 75 -10.26 -3.92 10.07
CA LEU A 75 -11.35 -4.73 10.58
C LEU A 75 -11.54 -4.48 12.08
N TYR A 76 -12.72 -4.00 12.47
CA TYR A 76 -13.05 -3.84 13.89
C TYR A 76 -13.18 -5.22 14.56
N PHE A 77 -12.44 -5.44 15.65
CA PHE A 77 -12.47 -6.67 16.42
C PHE A 77 -13.09 -6.40 17.81
N PRO A 78 -14.40 -6.70 18.01
CA PRO A 78 -15.14 -6.31 19.22
C PRO A 78 -14.54 -6.80 20.54
N PRO A 79 -13.97 -8.02 20.66
CA PRO A 79 -13.45 -8.50 21.94
C PRO A 79 -12.30 -7.69 22.52
N SER A 80 -11.53 -7.00 21.67
CA SER A 80 -10.43 -6.14 22.11
C SER A 80 -10.67 -4.66 21.77
N GLU A 81 -11.79 -4.34 21.11
CA GLU A 81 -12.16 -2.98 20.70
C GLU A 81 -11.12 -2.29 19.80
N HIS A 82 -10.34 -3.06 19.04
CA HIS A 82 -9.27 -2.57 18.17
C HIS A 82 -9.64 -2.65 16.69
N TRP A 83 -9.04 -1.79 15.87
CA TRP A 83 -9.02 -1.91 14.41
C TRP A 83 -7.79 -2.68 13.97
N ILE A 84 -8.00 -3.88 13.43
CA ILE A 84 -6.93 -4.80 13.03
C ILE A 84 -6.71 -4.73 11.53
N PHE A 85 -5.45 -4.54 11.14
CA PHE A 85 -4.99 -4.57 9.76
C PHE A 85 -4.24 -5.86 9.51
N GLY A 86 -4.86 -6.75 8.72
CA GLY A 86 -4.23 -7.97 8.23
C GLY A 86 -3.58 -7.73 6.86
N LEU A 87 -2.26 -7.79 6.81
CA LEU A 87 -1.46 -7.55 5.62
C LEU A 87 -0.79 -8.85 5.15
N THR A 88 -1.03 -9.21 3.89
CA THR A 88 -0.23 -10.23 3.19
C THR A 88 0.91 -9.55 2.44
N ILE A 89 2.12 -10.09 2.61
CA ILE A 89 3.36 -9.59 2.06
C ILE A 89 3.95 -10.66 1.13
N TYR A 90 4.31 -10.28 -0.08
CA TYR A 90 4.80 -11.17 -1.13
C TYR A 90 6.31 -11.04 -1.35
N GLY A 91 6.98 -12.16 -1.63
CA GLY A 91 8.44 -12.23 -1.74
C GLY A 91 8.91 -13.35 -2.66
N ASN A 92 10.20 -13.32 -2.99
CA ASN A 92 10.84 -14.31 -3.87
C ASN A 92 12.05 -14.99 -3.23
N ILE A 93 12.61 -14.41 -2.16
CA ILE A 93 13.74 -14.98 -1.43
C ILE A 93 13.54 -14.79 0.08
N SER A 94 14.25 -15.57 0.88
CA SER A 94 14.34 -15.33 2.32
C SER A 94 15.36 -14.22 2.62
N GLY A 95 15.13 -13.48 3.71
CA GLY A 95 16.06 -12.46 4.19
C GLY A 95 15.94 -11.08 3.52
N GLU A 96 14.86 -10.82 2.77
CA GLU A 96 14.56 -9.46 2.28
C GLU A 96 14.27 -8.52 3.45
N VAL A 97 14.77 -7.28 3.37
CA VAL A 97 14.44 -6.23 4.35
C VAL A 97 13.12 -5.59 3.97
N ILE A 98 12.10 -5.78 4.82
CA ILE A 98 10.76 -5.24 4.64
C ILE A 98 10.65 -3.91 5.40
N THR A 99 10.22 -2.86 4.70
CA THR A 99 9.87 -1.56 5.29
C THR A 99 8.36 -1.36 5.23
N PHE A 100 7.76 -0.95 6.34
CA PHE A 100 6.34 -0.62 6.38
C PHE A 100 6.12 0.88 6.22
N LYS A 101 5.05 1.26 5.52
CA LYS A 101 4.53 2.63 5.47
C LYS A 101 3.05 2.60 5.76
N ALA A 102 2.59 3.51 6.61
CA ALA A 102 1.18 3.68 6.91
C ALA A 102 0.71 5.04 6.38
N TYR A 103 -0.54 5.16 5.96
CA TYR A 103 -1.19 6.41 5.61
C TYR A 103 -2.32 6.67 6.61
N ASP A 104 -2.25 7.80 7.28
CA ASP A 104 -3.29 8.34 8.15
C ASP A 104 -4.30 9.08 7.28
N ALA A 105 -5.47 8.47 7.07
CA ALA A 105 -6.52 9.02 6.23
C ALA A 105 -7.16 10.27 6.82
N SER A 106 -7.16 10.39 8.15
CA SER A 106 -7.69 11.55 8.86
C SER A 106 -6.78 12.78 8.73
N ALA A 107 -5.47 12.57 8.71
CA ALA A 107 -4.47 13.63 8.53
C ALA A 107 -4.07 13.87 7.07
N GLY A 108 -4.30 12.89 6.19
CA GLY A 108 -3.88 12.93 4.79
C GLY A 108 -2.36 12.85 4.63
N LEU A 109 -1.68 12.03 5.44
CA LEU A 109 -0.21 11.93 5.51
C LEU A 109 0.25 10.48 5.54
N VAL A 110 1.46 10.23 5.00
CA VAL A 110 2.20 8.96 5.12
C VAL A 110 3.29 9.10 6.16
#